data_AF-A0A1Y1V5I1-F1
#
_entry.id   AF-A0A1Y1V5I1-F1
#
_cell.length_a   1.000
_cell.length_b   1.000
_cell.length_c   1.000
_cell.angle_alpha   90.00
_cell.angle_beta   90.00
_cell.angle_gamma   90.00
#
_symmetry.space_group_name_H-M   'P 1'
#
loop_
_entity.id
_entity.type
_entity.pdbx_description
1 polymer ?
#
loop_
_entity_poly.entity_id
_entity_poly.type
_entity_poly.pdbx_seq_one_letter_code
_entity_poly.pdbx_strand_id
1 'polypeptide(L)'
;PFIYVNPTPFQKKNSMCQSYNFLGLKYNIAISLLTFVTQITKAYIPKLTNYIFIILLLFMINAFIELINNQPYYSKHINNLRAGTWMMIIGMCTMNLIGFLFVRGKSFFIIIVIIVGVISFIFGILFNHYYHNRHIKAIYRRFKSKKIEDKKVYNYLHGVENSVESSENEAKSLSSSEDENNEEKLISVDSATSSSNSNNNDNEKAEEEDDDDDSSSERSFAISDKISERITAFSSIREIMQADILNEPTIIYKCLNEFELACRFLWNNETREAFQLMKELYSESLKQYRNNPLLYTYYSYYLIYINLRLSKSDKDIVLELENNDNTSENENDKNEDEEEEEIINEDTLNANDPDYLLSKALSSKLNFLGKYFVRFIIYSIKEKRKEEKDYYKK
;
A
#
# COMPACT_ATOMS: atom_id res chain seq x y z
N PRO A 1 -13.24 1.25 -17.49
CA PRO A 1 -13.64 -0.12 -17.08
C PRO A 1 -14.06 -0.11 -15.59
N PHE A 2 -15.36 0.05 -15.31
CA PHE A 2 -15.94 0.24 -13.96
C PHE A 2 -17.06 -0.80 -13.78
N ILE A 3 -16.89 -1.86 -12.97
CA ILE A 3 -16.92 -2.00 -11.50
C ILE A 3 -18.35 -2.25 -10.98
N TYR A 4 -18.53 -3.43 -10.38
CA TYR A 4 -19.77 -3.84 -9.72
C TYR A 4 -19.46 -4.25 -8.27
N VAL A 5 -18.69 -3.48 -7.46
CA VAL A 5 -18.53 -3.85 -6.03
C VAL A 5 -19.92 -3.97 -5.42
N ASN A 6 -20.37 -5.19 -5.15
CA ASN A 6 -21.66 -5.39 -4.55
C ASN A 6 -21.58 -4.74 -3.16
N PRO A 7 -22.37 -3.70 -2.83
CA PRO A 7 -22.39 -3.01 -1.54
C PRO A 7 -22.91 -3.88 -0.39
N THR A 8 -23.06 -5.18 -0.62
CA THR A 8 -23.25 -6.21 0.40
C THR A 8 -21.98 -7.01 0.77
N PRO A 9 -20.81 -6.42 1.08
CA PRO A 9 -19.71 -7.15 1.71
C PRO A 9 -19.90 -7.45 3.21
N PHE A 10 -21.04 -7.09 3.82
CA PHE A 10 -21.19 -7.13 5.28
C PHE A 10 -21.76 -8.38 5.90
N GLN A 11 -22.06 -9.42 5.14
CA GLN A 11 -22.17 -10.74 5.75
C GLN A 11 -20.84 -11.46 5.55
N LYS A 12 -20.16 -11.84 6.65
CA LYS A 12 -19.01 -12.77 6.63
C LYS A 12 -19.30 -14.05 5.82
N LYS A 13 -20.58 -14.36 5.57
CA LYS A 13 -21.09 -15.48 4.78
C LYS A 13 -21.34 -15.18 3.29
N ASN A 14 -21.19 -13.93 2.83
CA ASN A 14 -21.46 -13.58 1.44
C ASN A 14 -20.26 -13.90 0.54
N SER A 15 -20.34 -15.01 -0.17
CA SER A 15 -19.30 -15.56 -1.06
C SER A 15 -19.01 -14.69 -2.30
N MET A 16 -19.79 -13.62 -2.51
CA MET A 16 -19.72 -12.74 -3.69
C MET A 16 -18.79 -11.53 -3.53
N CYS A 17 -18.00 -11.44 -2.46
CA CYS A 17 -17.02 -10.36 -2.26
C CYS A 17 -15.74 -10.61 -3.06
N GLN A 18 -15.85 -10.61 -4.39
CA GLN A 18 -14.71 -10.51 -5.29
C GLN A 18 -14.42 -9.03 -5.52
N SER A 19 -13.19 -8.60 -5.33
CA SER A 19 -12.71 -7.42 -6.03
C SER A 19 -12.73 -7.70 -7.53
N TYR A 20 -13.13 -6.69 -8.29
CA TYR A 20 -13.43 -6.83 -9.71
C TYR A 20 -12.16 -7.00 -10.51
N ASN A 21 -11.66 -8.23 -10.55
CA ASN A 21 -10.65 -8.60 -11.51
C ASN A 21 -11.33 -9.32 -12.68
N PHE A 22 -11.20 -8.73 -13.87
CA PHE A 22 -11.59 -9.37 -15.12
C PHE A 22 -10.80 -10.65 -15.39
N LEU A 23 -9.83 -11.02 -14.55
CA LEU A 23 -9.10 -12.28 -14.63
C LEU A 23 -10.01 -13.50 -14.87
N GLY A 24 -11.17 -13.58 -14.19
CA GLY A 24 -12.13 -14.66 -14.44
C GLY A 24 -12.70 -14.64 -15.86
N LEU A 25 -13.09 -13.46 -16.34
CA LEU A 25 -13.60 -13.27 -17.71
C LEU A 25 -12.50 -13.50 -18.76
N LYS A 26 -11.30 -12.92 -18.56
CA LYS A 26 -10.11 -13.10 -19.39
C LYS A 26 -9.78 -14.59 -19.49
N TYR A 27 -9.80 -15.30 -18.37
CA TYR A 27 -9.61 -16.75 -18.31
C TYR A 27 -10.67 -17.48 -19.13
N ASN A 28 -11.96 -17.20 -18.92
CA ASN A 28 -13.04 -17.86 -19.66
C ASN A 28 -12.95 -17.60 -21.17
N ILE A 29 -12.69 -16.36 -21.59
CA ILE A 29 -12.49 -15.99 -23.00
C ILE A 29 -11.28 -16.72 -23.58
N ALA A 30 -10.15 -16.72 -22.86
CA ALA A 30 -8.93 -17.38 -23.31
C ALA A 30 -9.13 -18.91 -23.45
N ILE A 31 -9.80 -19.55 -22.49
CA ILE A 31 -10.11 -20.98 -22.56
C ILE A 31 -11.10 -21.29 -23.68
N SER A 32 -12.11 -20.44 -23.90
CA SER A 32 -13.04 -20.59 -25.01
C SER A 32 -12.31 -20.50 -26.36
N LEU A 33 -11.43 -19.51 -26.52
CA LEU A 33 -10.63 -19.32 -27.73
C LEU A 33 -9.66 -20.48 -27.92
N LEU A 34 -8.98 -20.93 -26.86
CA LEU A 34 -8.08 -22.07 -26.90
C LEU A 34 -8.81 -23.37 -27.28
N THR A 35 -10.01 -23.58 -26.75
CA THR A 35 -10.85 -24.75 -27.08
C THR A 35 -11.23 -24.73 -28.56
N PHE A 36 -11.63 -23.58 -29.08
CA PHE A 36 -11.93 -23.40 -30.50
C PHE A 36 -10.72 -23.67 -31.39
N VAL A 37 -9.56 -23.08 -31.06
CA VAL A 37 -8.28 -23.33 -31.76
C VAL A 37 -7.91 -24.81 -31.70
N THR A 38 -8.16 -25.48 -30.57
CA THR A 38 -7.89 -26.91 -30.41
C THR A 38 -8.74 -27.76 -31.36
N GLN A 39 -10.03 -27.46 -31.48
CA GLN A 39 -10.92 -28.20 -32.39
C GLN A 39 -10.54 -28.01 -33.86
N ILE A 40 -10.24 -26.77 -34.28
CA ILE A 40 -9.76 -26.48 -35.64
C ILE A 40 -8.45 -27.21 -35.89
N THR A 41 -7.50 -27.09 -34.97
CA THR A 41 -6.17 -27.70 -35.14
C THR A 41 -6.29 -29.23 -35.21
N LYS A 42 -7.19 -29.85 -34.44
CA LYS A 42 -7.45 -31.28 -34.50
C LYS A 42 -8.02 -31.72 -35.85
N ALA A 43 -8.89 -30.91 -36.45
CA ALA A 43 -9.50 -31.20 -37.75
C ALA A 43 -8.52 -31.06 -38.91
N TYR A 44 -7.70 -30.01 -38.92
CA TYR A 44 -6.88 -29.65 -40.08
C TYR A 44 -5.38 -29.97 -39.93
N ILE A 45 -4.81 -29.88 -38.72
CA ILE A 45 -3.36 -30.02 -38.48
C ILE A 45 -3.11 -30.82 -37.19
N PRO A 46 -3.37 -32.14 -37.18
CA PRO A 46 -3.32 -32.97 -35.97
C PRO A 46 -1.92 -33.04 -35.34
N LYS A 47 -0.85 -32.70 -36.07
CA LYS A 47 0.50 -32.60 -35.48
C LYS A 47 0.62 -31.41 -34.53
N LEU A 48 -0.11 -30.32 -34.79
CA LEU A 48 -0.02 -29.07 -34.01
C LEU A 48 -0.80 -29.18 -32.69
N THR A 49 -1.80 -30.06 -32.58
CA THR A 49 -2.53 -30.26 -31.30
C THR A 49 -1.61 -30.69 -30.17
N ASN A 50 -0.51 -31.37 -30.51
CA ASN A 50 0.51 -31.78 -29.55
C ASN A 50 1.31 -30.61 -28.96
N TYR A 51 1.15 -29.38 -29.41
CA TYR A 51 1.86 -28.21 -28.84
C TYR A 51 0.92 -27.24 -28.10
N ILE A 52 -0.40 -27.44 -28.20
CA ILE A 52 -1.40 -26.54 -27.61
C ILE A 52 -1.26 -26.47 -26.09
N PHE A 53 -0.88 -27.57 -25.44
CA PHE A 53 -0.71 -27.57 -23.98
C PHE A 53 0.45 -26.68 -23.52
N ILE A 54 1.45 -26.40 -24.36
CA ILE A 54 2.54 -25.46 -24.05
C ILE A 54 1.98 -24.04 -23.98
N ILE A 55 1.15 -23.66 -24.95
CA ILE A 55 0.47 -22.36 -24.98
C ILE A 55 -0.42 -22.22 -23.74
N LEU A 56 -1.16 -23.28 -23.38
CA LEU A 56 -1.98 -23.30 -22.16
C LEU A 56 -1.12 -23.11 -20.90
N LEU A 57 0.01 -23.82 -20.79
CA LEU A 57 0.91 -23.69 -19.64
C LEU A 57 1.42 -22.26 -19.48
N LEU A 58 1.90 -21.64 -20.56
CA LEU A 58 2.37 -20.25 -20.55
C LEU A 58 1.26 -19.28 -20.14
N PHE A 59 0.05 -19.46 -20.68
CA PHE A 59 -1.11 -18.66 -20.30
C PHE A 59 -1.44 -18.81 -18.81
N MET A 60 -1.44 -20.04 -18.29
CA MET A 60 -1.73 -20.32 -16.88
C MET A 60 -0.69 -19.68 -15.95
N ILE A 61 0.60 -19.71 -16.32
CA ILE A 61 1.67 -19.05 -15.54
C ILE A 61 1.43 -17.54 -15.51
N ASN A 62 1.18 -16.91 -16.66
CA ASN A 62 0.94 -15.47 -16.73
C ASN A 62 -0.28 -15.05 -15.89
N ALA A 63 -1.39 -15.79 -16.03
CA ALA A 63 -2.61 -15.49 -15.29
C ALA A 63 -2.50 -15.82 -13.79
N PHE A 64 -1.63 -16.74 -13.38
CA PHE A 64 -1.28 -16.97 -11.97
C PHE A 64 -0.46 -15.82 -11.37
N ILE A 65 0.49 -15.26 -12.12
CA ILE A 65 1.22 -14.05 -11.70
C ILE A 65 0.24 -12.88 -11.53
N GLU A 66 -0.67 -12.69 -12.49
CA GLU A 66 -1.72 -11.66 -12.38
C GLU A 66 -2.65 -11.91 -11.19
N LEU A 67 -2.95 -13.17 -10.85
CA LEU A 67 -3.76 -13.54 -9.68
C LEU A 67 -3.07 -13.14 -8.36
N ILE A 68 -1.79 -13.46 -8.20
CA ILE A 68 -1.03 -13.21 -6.97
C ILE A 68 -0.84 -11.71 -6.74
N ASN A 69 -0.57 -10.96 -7.81
CA ASN A 69 -0.34 -9.52 -7.72
C ASN A 69 -1.63 -8.74 -7.40
N ASN A 70 -2.77 -9.17 -7.96
CA ASN A 70 -4.03 -8.45 -7.78
C ASN A 70 -4.88 -8.92 -6.60
N GLN A 71 -4.72 -10.19 -6.18
CA GLN A 71 -5.47 -10.83 -5.09
C GLN A 71 -6.98 -10.55 -5.15
N PRO A 72 -7.71 -11.19 -6.09
CA PRO A 72 -9.01 -10.70 -6.46
C PRO A 72 -10.12 -10.90 -5.41
N TYR A 73 -9.91 -11.61 -4.31
CA TYR A 73 -10.95 -11.81 -3.29
C TYR A 73 -10.69 -11.00 -2.03
N TYR A 74 -11.77 -10.57 -1.37
CA TYR A 74 -11.68 -9.97 -0.04
C TYR A 74 -11.31 -11.01 1.03
N SER A 75 -11.80 -12.24 0.89
CA SER A 75 -11.46 -13.33 1.80
C SER A 75 -10.07 -13.90 1.49
N LYS A 76 -9.19 -13.82 2.50
CA LYS A 76 -7.85 -14.43 2.49
C LYS A 76 -7.91 -15.92 2.17
N HIS A 77 -8.88 -16.64 2.74
CA HIS A 77 -9.03 -18.09 2.52
C HIS A 77 -9.40 -18.42 1.07
N ILE A 78 -10.29 -17.64 0.46
CA ILE A 78 -10.67 -17.86 -0.95
C ILE A 78 -9.51 -17.58 -1.89
N ASN A 79 -8.73 -16.51 -1.64
CA ASN A 79 -7.50 -16.24 -2.39
C ASN A 79 -6.51 -17.40 -2.27
N ASN A 80 -6.28 -17.90 -1.05
CA ASN A 80 -5.38 -19.02 -0.81
C ASN A 80 -5.82 -20.28 -1.56
N LEU A 81 -7.10 -20.66 -1.42
CA LEU A 81 -7.65 -21.83 -2.12
C LEU A 81 -7.53 -21.67 -3.64
N ARG A 82 -7.87 -20.49 -4.18
CA ARG A 82 -7.79 -20.24 -5.62
C ARG A 82 -6.34 -20.28 -6.11
N ALA A 83 -5.40 -19.67 -5.40
CA ALA A 83 -3.99 -19.75 -5.75
C ALA A 83 -3.48 -21.20 -5.72
N GLY A 84 -3.87 -21.97 -4.71
CA GLY A 84 -3.62 -23.41 -4.64
C GLY A 84 -4.16 -24.15 -5.88
N THR A 85 -5.43 -23.94 -6.24
CA THR A 85 -6.04 -24.59 -7.41
C THR A 85 -5.33 -24.22 -8.72
N TRP A 86 -4.92 -22.95 -8.87
CA TRP A 86 -4.22 -22.50 -10.06
C TRP A 86 -2.81 -23.10 -10.16
N MET A 87 -2.07 -23.12 -9.04
CA MET A 87 -0.75 -23.75 -8.97
C MET A 87 -0.84 -25.27 -9.20
N MET A 88 -1.88 -25.93 -8.69
CA MET A 88 -2.18 -27.34 -8.97
C MET A 88 -2.35 -27.60 -10.47
N ILE A 89 -3.13 -26.76 -11.18
CA ILE A 89 -3.31 -26.87 -12.63
C ILE A 89 -1.96 -26.69 -13.35
N ILE A 90 -1.15 -25.69 -12.96
CA ILE A 90 0.19 -25.47 -13.52
C ILE A 90 1.10 -26.70 -13.30
N GLY A 91 1.09 -27.26 -12.09
CA GLY A 91 1.85 -28.47 -11.75
C GLY A 91 1.44 -29.66 -12.61
N MET A 92 0.14 -29.91 -12.74
CA MET A 92 -0.39 -30.99 -13.60
C MET A 92 -0.06 -30.77 -15.08
N CYS A 93 -0.17 -29.54 -15.59
CA CYS A 93 0.22 -29.19 -16.96
C CYS A 93 1.72 -29.40 -17.21
N THR A 94 2.56 -29.01 -16.25
CA THR A 94 4.02 -29.21 -16.31
C THR A 94 4.36 -30.69 -16.36
N MET A 95 3.72 -31.51 -15.51
CA MET A 95 3.90 -32.96 -15.58
C MET A 95 3.44 -33.50 -16.93
N ASN A 96 2.26 -33.13 -17.43
CA ASN A 96 1.81 -33.60 -18.74
C ASN A 96 2.80 -33.25 -19.89
N LEU A 97 3.43 -32.07 -19.84
CA LEU A 97 4.51 -31.69 -20.77
C LEU A 97 5.72 -32.63 -20.64
N ILE A 98 6.17 -32.93 -19.41
CA ILE A 98 7.28 -33.87 -19.15
C ILE A 98 6.92 -35.28 -19.66
N GLY A 99 5.70 -35.75 -19.39
CA GLY A 99 5.22 -37.05 -19.85
C GLY A 99 5.21 -37.15 -21.38
N PHE A 100 4.77 -36.08 -22.05
CA PHE A 100 4.81 -35.98 -23.51
C PHE A 100 6.23 -36.07 -24.09
N LEU A 101 7.21 -35.44 -23.44
CA LEU A 101 8.61 -35.42 -23.89
C LEU A 101 9.34 -36.75 -23.66
N PHE A 102 9.13 -37.38 -22.50
CA PHE A 102 10.01 -38.48 -22.07
C PHE A 102 9.34 -39.86 -22.07
N VAL A 103 8.02 -39.98 -21.91
CA VAL A 103 7.39 -41.26 -21.57
C VAL A 103 6.06 -41.44 -22.31
N ARG A 104 6.14 -41.91 -23.55
CA ARG A 104 4.94 -42.36 -24.26
C ARG A 104 4.43 -43.68 -23.66
N GLY A 105 3.20 -43.67 -23.13
CA GLY A 105 2.39 -44.88 -22.93
C GLY A 105 2.47 -45.59 -21.58
N LYS A 106 3.03 -44.99 -20.51
CA LYS A 106 3.06 -45.63 -19.17
C LYS A 106 1.96 -45.09 -18.26
N SER A 107 1.07 -45.95 -17.78
CA SER A 107 -0.02 -45.62 -16.84
C SER A 107 0.48 -45.05 -15.50
N PHE A 108 1.72 -45.36 -15.11
CA PHE A 108 2.39 -44.82 -13.93
C PHE A 108 2.42 -43.29 -13.89
N PHE A 109 2.43 -42.63 -15.05
CA PHE A 109 2.47 -41.17 -15.13
C PHE A 109 1.22 -40.50 -14.54
N ILE A 110 0.06 -41.17 -14.62
CA ILE A 110 -1.19 -40.66 -14.06
C ILE A 110 -1.10 -40.52 -12.54
N ILE A 111 -0.49 -41.50 -11.86
CA ILE A 111 -0.31 -41.49 -10.40
C ILE A 111 0.61 -40.34 -10.00
N ILE A 112 1.73 -40.14 -10.72
CA ILE A 112 2.64 -39.03 -10.45
C ILE A 112 1.94 -37.68 -10.64
N VAL A 113 1.14 -37.51 -11.71
CA VAL A 113 0.41 -36.25 -11.97
C VAL A 113 -0.50 -35.87 -10.79
N ILE A 114 -1.20 -36.85 -10.20
CA ILE A 114 -2.06 -36.61 -9.04
C ILE A 114 -1.22 -36.17 -7.82
N ILE A 115 -0.13 -36.88 -7.53
CA ILE A 115 0.75 -36.57 -6.40
C ILE A 115 1.34 -35.16 -6.54
N VAL A 116 1.89 -34.83 -7.72
CA VAL A 116 2.46 -33.51 -8.01
C VAL A 116 1.40 -32.42 -7.96
N GLY A 117 0.16 -32.72 -8.38
CA GLY A 117 -0.98 -31.81 -8.24
C GLY A 117 -1.23 -31.42 -6.79
N VAL A 118 -1.31 -32.39 -5.87
CA VAL A 118 -1.54 -32.14 -4.44
C VAL A 118 -0.39 -31.33 -3.82
N ILE A 119 0.86 -31.67 -4.14
CA ILE A 119 2.04 -30.93 -3.65
C ILE A 119 2.01 -29.48 -4.16
N SER A 120 1.73 -29.30 -5.46
CA SER A 120 1.64 -27.98 -6.08
C SER A 120 0.50 -27.14 -5.50
N PHE A 121 -0.61 -27.76 -5.11
CA PHE A 121 -1.73 -27.09 -4.43
C PHE A 121 -1.29 -26.47 -3.10
N ILE A 122 -0.61 -27.25 -2.25
CA ILE A 122 -0.10 -26.78 -0.96
C ILE A 122 0.92 -25.67 -1.17
N PHE A 123 1.85 -25.84 -2.12
CA PHE A 123 2.82 -24.82 -2.47
C PHE A 123 2.15 -23.51 -2.92
N GLY A 124 1.09 -23.59 -3.73
CA GLY A 124 0.33 -22.41 -4.17
C GLY A 124 -0.32 -21.64 -3.01
N ILE A 125 -0.81 -22.33 -1.99
CA ILE A 125 -1.36 -21.70 -0.77
C ILE A 125 -0.27 -20.94 -0.02
N LEU A 126 0.86 -21.60 0.25
CA LEU A 126 1.99 -21.01 0.97
C LEU A 126 2.58 -19.82 0.21
N PHE A 127 2.71 -19.95 -1.11
CA PHE A 127 3.22 -18.90 -1.98
C PHE A 127 2.33 -17.66 -1.95
N ASN A 128 1.00 -17.83 -2.03
CA ASN A 128 0.07 -16.70 -1.93
C ASN A 128 0.15 -16.01 -0.56
N HIS A 129 0.29 -16.79 0.51
CA HIS A 129 0.44 -16.24 1.86
C HIS A 129 1.71 -15.39 1.99
N TYR A 130 2.84 -15.92 1.52
CA TYR A 130 4.12 -15.21 1.52
C TYR A 130 4.05 -13.90 0.72
N TYR A 131 3.52 -13.94 -0.51
CA TYR A 131 3.40 -12.75 -1.35
C TYR A 131 2.46 -11.72 -0.75
N HIS A 132 1.30 -12.13 -0.22
CA HIS A 132 0.38 -11.21 0.46
C HIS A 132 1.09 -10.40 1.55
N ASN A 133 1.77 -11.08 2.47
CA ASN A 133 2.47 -10.41 3.57
C ASN A 133 3.60 -9.51 3.05
N ARG A 134 4.34 -9.94 2.02
CA ARG A 134 5.40 -9.14 1.41
C ARG A 134 4.87 -7.86 0.77
N HIS A 135 3.76 -7.94 0.03
CA HIS A 135 3.13 -6.76 -0.59
C HIS A 135 2.65 -5.76 0.45
N ILE A 136 1.96 -6.25 1.49
CA ILE A 136 1.50 -5.40 2.60
C ILE A 136 2.69 -4.73 3.30
N LYS A 137 3.73 -5.49 3.68
CA LYS A 137 4.94 -4.93 4.30
C LYS A 137 5.61 -3.88 3.40
N ALA A 138 5.62 -4.08 2.08
CA ALA A 138 6.20 -3.12 1.14
C ALA A 138 5.38 -1.81 1.04
N ILE A 139 4.05 -1.88 1.15
CA ILE A 139 3.21 -0.68 1.20
C ILE A 139 3.50 0.09 2.49
N TYR A 140 3.48 -0.59 3.65
CA TYR A 140 3.76 0.07 4.94
C TYR A 140 5.17 0.63 5.03
N ARG A 141 6.18 -0.05 4.47
CA ARG A 141 7.54 0.48 4.44
C ARG A 141 7.61 1.79 3.66
N ARG A 142 6.97 1.86 2.48
CA ARG A 142 6.91 3.10 1.68
C ARG A 142 6.15 4.21 2.40
N PHE A 143 5.03 3.87 3.03
CA PHE A 143 4.27 4.82 3.84
C PHE A 143 5.09 5.38 5.01
N LYS A 144 5.77 4.50 5.77
CA LYS A 144 6.63 4.90 6.89
C LYS A 144 7.81 5.77 6.42
N SER A 145 8.45 5.39 5.30
CA SER A 145 9.52 6.20 4.71
C SER A 145 9.03 7.60 4.34
N LYS A 146 7.85 7.71 3.72
CA LYS A 146 7.26 9.01 3.40
C LYS A 146 6.98 9.84 4.66
N LYS A 147 6.35 9.27 5.69
CA LYS A 147 6.10 9.96 6.97
C LYS A 147 7.39 10.53 7.59
N ILE A 148 8.49 9.79 7.52
CA ILE A 148 9.80 10.26 8.03
C ILE A 148 10.33 11.42 7.19
N GLU A 149 10.18 11.34 5.87
CA GLU A 149 10.59 12.37 4.94
C GLU A 149 9.77 13.66 5.14
N ASP A 150 8.44 13.56 5.18
CA ASP A 150 7.53 14.69 5.44
C ASP A 150 7.88 15.37 6.78
N LYS A 151 8.20 14.58 7.82
CA LYS A 151 8.66 15.12 9.13
C LYS A 151 10.00 15.86 9.01
N LYS A 152 10.94 15.38 8.20
CA LYS A 152 12.22 16.06 7.96
C LYS A 152 12.02 17.37 7.20
N VAL A 153 11.17 17.37 6.18
CA VAL A 153 10.80 18.57 5.41
C VAL A 153 10.20 19.62 6.35
N TYR A 154 9.24 19.21 7.18
CA TYR A 154 8.60 20.08 8.14
C TYR A 154 9.60 20.73 9.11
N ASN A 155 10.47 19.93 9.74
CA ASN A 155 11.47 20.45 10.69
C ASN A 155 12.45 21.42 10.02
N TYR A 156 12.83 21.13 8.77
CA TYR A 156 13.70 22.01 7.99
C TYR A 156 13.02 23.36 7.69
N LEU A 157 11.76 23.35 7.25
CA LEU A 157 11.00 24.56 6.92
C LEU A 157 10.75 25.46 8.15
N HIS A 158 10.53 24.86 9.32
CA HIS A 158 10.23 25.60 10.55
C HIS A 158 11.48 25.92 11.39
N GLY A 159 12.68 25.70 10.84
CA GLY A 159 13.93 25.97 11.56
C GLY A 159 14.06 25.19 12.87
N VAL A 160 13.35 24.06 13.01
CA VAL A 160 13.45 23.18 14.16
C VAL A 160 14.75 22.41 14.01
N GLU A 161 15.85 23.02 14.47
CA GLU A 161 17.14 22.37 14.63
C GLU A 161 17.00 21.23 15.62
N ASN A 162 16.65 20.05 15.11
CA ASN A 162 16.82 18.83 15.86
C ASN A 162 18.33 18.59 15.96
N SER A 163 18.85 18.60 17.19
CA SER A 163 20.13 17.99 17.52
C SER A 163 20.10 16.53 17.04
N VAL A 164 20.71 16.30 15.88
CA VAL A 164 20.77 15.01 15.20
C VAL A 164 21.69 14.09 15.99
N GLU A 165 21.18 13.39 16.99
CA GLU A 165 21.98 12.32 17.61
C GLU A 165 21.22 11.11 18.15
N SER A 166 19.90 10.96 17.95
CA SER A 166 19.19 9.77 18.50
C SER A 166 18.19 9.04 17.62
N SER A 167 17.86 9.50 16.40
CA SER A 167 16.82 8.83 15.58
C SER A 167 17.33 7.79 14.58
N GLU A 168 18.65 7.61 14.39
CA GLU A 168 19.16 6.59 13.47
C GLU A 168 19.09 5.16 14.03
N ASN A 169 18.91 4.99 15.34
CA ASN A 169 18.91 3.66 15.97
C ASN A 169 17.57 2.91 15.92
N GLU A 170 16.45 3.55 15.56
CA GLU A 170 15.17 2.85 15.35
C GLU A 170 14.98 2.31 13.91
N ALA A 171 15.75 2.82 12.94
CA ALA A 171 15.65 2.35 11.56
C ALA A 171 16.57 1.16 11.25
N LYS A 172 17.60 0.92 12.08
CA LYS A 172 18.66 -0.08 11.82
C LYS A 172 18.55 -1.36 12.67
N SER A 173 17.70 -1.40 13.69
CA SER A 173 17.55 -2.58 14.58
C SER A 173 16.55 -3.65 14.11
N LEU A 174 15.88 -3.46 12.96
CA LEU A 174 14.87 -4.41 12.45
C LEU A 174 15.21 -5.01 11.07
N SER A 175 16.47 -4.89 10.63
CA SER A 175 16.93 -5.33 9.30
C SER A 175 17.93 -6.49 9.33
N SER A 176 18.16 -7.16 10.46
CA SER A 176 19.01 -8.35 10.50
C SER A 176 18.72 -9.25 11.71
N SER A 177 17.74 -10.13 11.58
CA SER A 177 17.80 -11.50 12.12
C SER A 177 16.65 -12.32 11.55
N GLU A 178 17.00 -13.21 10.63
CA GLU A 178 16.29 -14.47 10.48
C GLU A 178 16.58 -15.26 11.76
N ASP A 179 15.58 -15.45 12.62
CA ASP A 179 15.48 -16.67 13.42
C ASP A 179 14.05 -16.87 13.92
N GLU A 180 13.65 -18.13 13.85
CA GLU A 180 12.32 -18.67 14.11
C GLU A 180 11.96 -18.68 15.61
N ASN A 181 10.65 -18.63 15.88
CA ASN A 181 9.98 -18.93 17.15
C ASN A 181 10.08 -17.89 18.29
N ASN A 182 9.06 -17.04 18.43
CA ASN A 182 8.13 -17.14 19.56
C ASN A 182 7.01 -16.08 19.51
N GLU A 183 6.00 -16.39 20.30
CA GLU A 183 4.65 -15.87 20.45
C GLU A 183 4.45 -14.35 20.58
N GLU A 184 3.22 -13.97 20.21
CA GLU A 184 2.48 -12.76 20.52
C GLU A 184 2.97 -11.96 21.74
N LYS A 185 3.45 -10.73 21.51
CA LYS A 185 3.32 -9.66 22.50
C LYS A 185 3.10 -8.32 21.81
N LEU A 186 1.90 -7.80 22.04
CA LEU A 186 1.42 -6.49 21.62
C LEU A 186 2.32 -5.38 22.15
N ILE A 187 2.46 -4.33 21.34
CA ILE A 187 3.17 -3.09 21.62
C ILE A 187 2.44 -2.38 22.77
N SER A 188 3.03 -2.37 23.96
CA SER A 188 2.64 -1.48 25.06
C SER A 188 3.56 -0.26 25.04
N VAL A 189 2.99 0.91 24.76
CA VAL A 189 3.62 2.21 24.95
C VAL A 189 3.41 2.58 26.41
N ASP A 190 4.48 2.62 27.20
CA ASP A 190 4.49 3.31 28.49
C ASP A 190 5.74 4.18 28.64
N SER A 191 5.49 5.34 29.21
CA SER A 191 6.33 6.51 29.40
C SER A 191 7.35 6.41 30.56
N ALA A 192 8.45 7.16 30.39
CA ALA A 192 9.31 7.80 31.40
C ALA A 192 10.05 6.93 32.43
N THR A 193 11.39 7.06 32.48
CA THR A 193 12.10 7.64 33.65
C THR A 193 13.59 7.85 33.37
N SER A 194 14.08 8.93 33.98
CA SER A 194 15.42 9.50 33.97
C SER A 194 16.54 8.62 34.52
N SER A 195 17.77 8.97 34.12
CA SER A 195 19.00 9.11 34.91
C SER A 195 20.17 8.20 34.52
N SER A 196 21.30 8.85 34.23
CA SER A 196 22.62 8.62 34.86
C SER A 196 23.78 8.67 33.86
N ASN A 197 24.43 9.84 33.84
CA ASN A 197 25.87 10.13 33.74
C ASN A 197 26.84 8.93 33.61
N SER A 198 27.82 9.03 32.69
CA SER A 198 29.24 8.86 33.02
C SER A 198 30.16 9.31 31.89
N ASN A 199 31.09 10.19 32.26
CA ASN A 199 32.31 10.62 31.58
C ASN A 199 33.08 9.50 30.85
N ASN A 200 33.82 9.87 29.80
CA ASN A 200 35.28 9.76 29.82
C ASN A 200 35.96 10.70 28.82
N ASN A 201 36.92 11.46 29.36
CA ASN A 201 38.03 12.10 28.66
C ASN A 201 38.83 11.07 27.87
N ASP A 202 39.43 11.48 26.75
CA ASP A 202 40.85 11.20 26.54
C ASP A 202 41.51 12.31 25.69
N ASN A 203 42.60 12.81 26.25
CA ASN A 203 43.57 13.73 25.68
C ASN A 203 44.39 13.01 24.62
N GLU A 204 44.74 13.69 23.53
CA GLU A 204 46.05 13.51 22.91
C GLU A 204 46.55 14.84 22.33
N LYS A 205 47.63 15.34 22.95
CA LYS A 205 48.46 16.45 22.51
C LYS A 205 49.45 15.93 21.47
N ALA A 206 49.69 16.72 20.42
CA ALA A 206 50.97 16.73 19.71
C ALA A 206 51.35 18.19 19.47
N GLU A 207 52.49 18.57 20.04
CA GLU A 207 53.21 19.83 19.84
C GLU A 207 54.05 19.77 18.55
N GLU A 208 54.71 20.89 18.26
CA GLU A 208 55.70 21.20 17.20
C GLU A 208 55.12 21.94 15.97
N GLU A 209 55.68 23.05 15.50
CA GLU A 209 56.82 23.89 15.90
C GLU A 209 56.62 25.24 15.17
N ASP A 210 57.04 26.33 15.81
CA ASP A 210 57.12 27.66 15.21
C ASP A 210 58.25 27.71 14.18
N ASP A 211 57.97 28.22 12.98
CA ASP A 211 58.99 28.83 12.12
C ASP A 211 58.35 30.02 11.38
N ASP A 212 58.71 31.21 11.84
CA ASP A 212 58.51 32.49 11.17
C ASP A 212 59.37 32.53 9.90
N ASP A 213 58.75 32.69 8.73
CA ASP A 213 59.45 33.34 7.60
C ASP A 213 58.50 34.21 6.78
N ASP A 214 58.71 35.51 6.96
CA ASP A 214 58.03 36.64 6.38
C ASP A 214 58.47 36.82 4.92
N SER A 215 57.60 36.49 3.95
CA SER A 215 57.79 36.98 2.58
C SER A 215 56.49 37.15 1.77
N SER A 216 56.19 38.42 1.49
CA SER A 216 55.49 38.92 0.30
C SER A 216 54.04 38.47 0.06
N SER A 217 53.17 39.24 0.70
CA SER A 217 51.83 39.61 0.26
C SER A 217 51.70 39.87 -1.24
N GLU A 218 50.66 39.27 -1.85
CA GLU A 218 49.78 39.80 -2.92
C GLU A 218 49.13 38.71 -3.80
N ARG A 219 49.37 37.41 -3.54
CA ARG A 219 48.69 36.31 -4.27
C ARG A 219 47.71 35.45 -3.46
N SER A 220 47.54 35.69 -2.17
CA SER A 220 46.64 34.89 -1.30
C SER A 220 45.16 35.30 -1.37
N PHE A 221 44.85 36.56 -1.70
CA PHE A 221 43.46 37.04 -1.78
C PHE A 221 42.67 36.36 -2.92
N ALA A 222 43.30 36.14 -4.08
CA ALA A 222 42.62 35.53 -5.24
C ALA A 222 42.32 34.02 -5.07
N ILE A 223 43.03 33.32 -4.19
CA ILE A 223 42.79 31.89 -3.90
C ILE A 223 41.63 31.73 -2.91
N SER A 224 41.55 32.63 -1.91
CA SER A 224 40.43 32.72 -0.96
C SER A 224 39.10 32.92 -1.67
N ASP A 225 39.02 33.87 -2.60
CA ASP A 225 37.77 34.19 -3.30
C ASP A 225 37.28 33.02 -4.15
N LYS A 226 38.20 32.29 -4.79
CA LYS A 226 37.86 31.11 -5.60
C LYS A 226 37.40 29.92 -4.74
N ILE A 227 37.91 29.79 -3.53
CA ILE A 227 37.46 28.77 -2.57
C ILE A 227 36.10 29.16 -1.99
N SER A 228 35.91 30.44 -1.63
CA SER A 228 34.64 30.98 -1.17
C SER A 228 33.54 30.82 -2.23
N GLU A 229 33.81 31.19 -3.49
CA GLU A 229 32.88 31.01 -4.61
C GLU A 229 32.54 29.53 -4.84
N ARG A 230 33.51 28.62 -4.69
CA ARG A 230 33.26 27.18 -4.73
C ARG A 230 32.39 26.72 -3.55
N ILE A 231 32.65 27.20 -2.34
CA ILE A 231 31.84 26.88 -1.15
C ILE A 231 30.42 27.39 -1.36
N THR A 232 30.23 28.62 -1.80
CA THR A 232 28.91 29.19 -2.12
C THR A 232 28.21 28.42 -3.24
N ALA A 233 28.93 28.00 -4.27
CA ALA A 233 28.38 27.17 -5.34
C ALA A 233 28.01 25.75 -4.86
N PHE A 234 28.78 25.15 -3.96
CA PHE A 234 28.43 23.87 -3.35
C PHE A 234 27.24 24.01 -2.39
N SER A 235 27.16 25.12 -1.65
CA SER A 235 25.99 25.44 -0.82
C SER A 235 24.75 25.63 -1.68
N SER A 236 24.84 26.39 -2.78
CA SER A 236 23.70 26.60 -3.67
C SER A 236 23.30 25.33 -4.42
N ILE A 237 24.24 24.49 -4.85
CA ILE A 237 23.93 23.17 -5.41
C ILE A 237 23.28 22.28 -4.34
N ARG A 238 23.73 22.33 -3.09
CA ARG A 238 23.12 21.55 -1.99
C ARG A 238 21.70 22.05 -1.70
N GLU A 239 21.47 23.36 -1.70
CA GLU A 239 20.15 23.97 -1.53
C GLU A 239 19.22 23.63 -2.69
N ILE A 240 19.69 23.74 -3.94
CA ILE A 240 18.92 23.34 -5.14
C ILE A 240 18.63 21.85 -5.13
N MET A 241 19.63 21.01 -4.82
CA MET A 241 19.46 19.56 -4.77
C MET A 241 18.54 19.14 -3.61
N GLN A 242 18.62 19.81 -2.46
CA GLN A 242 17.66 19.60 -1.38
C GLN A 242 16.27 20.05 -1.80
N ALA A 243 16.11 21.23 -2.39
CA ALA A 243 14.81 21.72 -2.88
C ALA A 243 14.20 20.78 -3.93
N ASP A 244 14.99 20.30 -4.90
CA ASP A 244 14.52 19.40 -5.95
C ASP A 244 14.20 17.99 -5.41
N ILE A 245 15.02 17.44 -4.50
CA ILE A 245 14.75 16.15 -3.86
C ILE A 245 13.51 16.22 -2.95
N LEU A 246 13.32 17.33 -2.23
CA LEU A 246 12.14 17.57 -1.40
C LEU A 246 10.84 17.70 -2.23
N ASN A 247 10.96 18.04 -3.52
CA ASN A 247 9.83 18.24 -4.41
C ASN A 247 9.36 16.98 -5.15
N GLU A 248 10.10 15.85 -5.11
CA GLU A 248 9.63 14.62 -5.75
C GLU A 248 8.57 13.91 -4.86
N PRO A 249 7.32 13.76 -5.33
CA PRO A 249 6.27 13.18 -4.48
C PRO A 249 6.53 11.69 -4.25
N THR A 250 6.85 11.31 -3.01
CA THR A 250 7.07 9.90 -2.65
C THR A 250 5.83 9.04 -2.93
N ILE A 251 5.99 8.10 -3.88
CA ILE A 251 4.91 7.23 -4.35
C ILE A 251 4.71 6.06 -3.40
N ILE A 252 3.76 6.20 -2.46
CA ILE A 252 3.27 5.12 -1.59
C ILE A 252 2.66 3.97 -2.41
N TYR A 253 1.69 4.24 -3.29
CA TYR A 253 0.97 3.22 -4.04
C TYR A 253 1.38 3.21 -5.52
N LYS A 254 1.79 2.04 -6.03
CA LYS A 254 2.07 1.87 -7.47
C LYS A 254 0.79 1.87 -8.30
N CYS A 255 -0.30 1.38 -7.71
CA CYS A 255 -1.60 1.33 -8.33
C CYS A 255 -2.71 1.33 -7.28
N LEU A 256 -3.94 1.65 -7.71
CA LEU A 256 -5.11 1.68 -6.84
C LEU A 256 -5.38 0.35 -6.11
N ASN A 257 -4.99 -0.78 -6.73
CA ASN A 257 -5.15 -2.11 -6.13
C ASN A 257 -4.29 -2.27 -4.87
N GLU A 258 -3.14 -1.60 -4.77
CA GLU A 258 -2.31 -1.62 -3.56
C GLU A 258 -2.99 -0.90 -2.40
N PHE A 259 -3.66 0.23 -2.66
CA PHE A 259 -4.48 0.92 -1.66
C PHE A 259 -5.62 0.03 -1.18
N GLU A 260 -6.38 -0.57 -2.12
CA GLU A 260 -7.46 -1.50 -1.77
C GLU A 260 -6.95 -2.68 -0.93
N LEU A 261 -5.78 -3.23 -1.28
CA LEU A 261 -5.15 -4.32 -0.54
C LEU A 261 -4.77 -3.91 0.89
N ALA A 262 -4.21 -2.70 1.07
CA ALA A 262 -3.93 -2.15 2.39
C ALA A 262 -5.22 -1.98 3.21
N CYS A 263 -6.29 -1.50 2.59
CA CYS A 263 -7.58 -1.37 3.26
C CYS A 263 -8.12 -2.72 3.75
N ARG A 264 -8.04 -3.76 2.91
CA ARG A 264 -8.49 -5.10 3.30
C ARG A 264 -7.65 -5.68 4.43
N PHE A 265 -6.36 -5.38 4.47
CA PHE A 265 -5.50 -5.84 5.56
C PHE A 265 -5.88 -5.18 6.88
N LEU A 266 -6.04 -3.85 6.89
CA LEU A 266 -6.47 -3.12 8.09
C LEU A 266 -7.86 -3.55 8.56
N TRP A 267 -8.76 -3.81 7.62
CA TRP A 267 -10.08 -4.35 7.94
C TRP A 267 -10.03 -5.64 8.75
N ASN A 268 -9.13 -6.56 8.38
CA ASN A 268 -9.02 -7.83 9.08
C ASN A 268 -8.36 -7.69 10.47
N ASN A 269 -7.74 -6.54 10.74
CA ASN A 269 -7.10 -6.20 12.00
C ASN A 269 -7.87 -5.05 12.65
N GLU A 270 -9.13 -5.28 13.06
CA GLU A 270 -10.11 -4.29 13.60
C GLU A 270 -9.66 -3.61 14.92
N THR A 271 -8.44 -3.06 14.99
CA THR A 271 -7.91 -2.30 16.12
C THR A 271 -8.11 -0.79 15.92
N ARG A 272 -8.10 -0.01 17.01
CA ARG A 272 -8.23 1.46 16.97
C ARG A 272 -7.12 2.11 16.13
N GLU A 273 -5.89 1.67 16.34
CA GLU A 273 -4.71 2.12 15.59
C GLU A 273 -4.84 1.83 14.09
N ALA A 274 -5.40 0.67 13.72
CA ALA A 274 -5.65 0.34 12.33
C ALA A 274 -6.66 1.29 11.67
N PHE A 275 -7.61 1.83 12.44
CA PHE A 275 -8.56 2.82 11.93
C PHE A 275 -7.89 4.17 11.66
N GLN A 276 -7.06 4.66 12.59
CA GLN A 276 -6.27 5.88 12.38
C GLN A 276 -5.36 5.73 11.16
N LEU A 277 -4.62 4.62 11.08
CA LEU A 277 -3.71 4.34 9.99
C LEU A 277 -4.44 4.29 8.63
N MET A 278 -5.67 3.78 8.57
CA MET A 278 -6.45 3.82 7.34
C MET A 278 -6.76 5.25 6.90
N LYS A 279 -7.15 6.13 7.82
CA LYS A 279 -7.47 7.52 7.51
C LYS A 279 -6.26 8.22 6.88
N GLU A 280 -5.08 8.01 7.45
CA GLU A 280 -3.83 8.54 6.89
C GLU A 280 -3.48 7.92 5.53
N LEU A 281 -3.60 6.60 5.40
CA LEU A 281 -3.39 5.91 4.12
C LEU A 281 -4.35 6.42 3.04
N TYR A 282 -5.58 6.77 3.43
CA TYR A 282 -6.58 7.32 2.56
C TYR A 282 -6.28 8.75 2.14
N SER A 283 -5.94 9.64 3.08
CA SER A 283 -5.58 11.03 2.76
C SER A 283 -4.40 11.06 1.77
N GLU A 284 -3.42 10.19 1.97
CA GLU A 284 -2.30 10.03 1.04
C GLU A 284 -2.72 9.48 -0.32
N SER A 285 -3.64 8.51 -0.36
CA SER A 285 -4.17 8.01 -1.62
C SER A 285 -4.96 9.08 -2.39
N LEU A 286 -5.67 9.98 -1.70
CA LEU A 286 -6.38 11.10 -2.31
C LEU A 286 -5.40 12.08 -2.94
N LYS A 287 -4.29 12.38 -2.27
CA LYS A 287 -3.21 13.21 -2.84
C LYS A 287 -2.67 12.60 -4.15
N GLN A 288 -2.47 11.29 -4.20
CA GLN A 288 -1.96 10.59 -5.40
C GLN A 288 -2.99 10.39 -6.51
N TYR A 289 -4.26 10.16 -6.16
CA TYR A 289 -5.33 9.79 -7.09
C TYR A 289 -6.54 10.72 -7.00
N ARG A 290 -6.31 12.05 -6.95
CA ARG A 290 -7.35 13.10 -6.74
C ARG A 290 -8.61 12.94 -7.59
N ASN A 291 -8.42 12.51 -8.84
CA ASN A 291 -9.49 12.40 -9.83
C ASN A 291 -10.16 11.01 -9.87
N ASN A 292 -9.88 10.13 -8.91
CA ASN A 292 -10.44 8.79 -8.90
C ASN A 292 -11.72 8.70 -8.04
N PRO A 293 -12.92 8.68 -8.65
CA PRO A 293 -14.21 8.64 -7.94
C PRO A 293 -14.41 7.40 -7.05
N LEU A 294 -13.73 6.31 -7.38
CA LEU A 294 -13.81 5.07 -6.60
C LEU A 294 -13.21 5.25 -5.22
N LEU A 295 -12.21 6.11 -5.11
CA LEU A 295 -11.51 6.35 -3.87
C LEU A 295 -12.43 6.99 -2.83
N TYR A 296 -13.15 8.05 -3.22
CA TYR A 296 -14.23 8.65 -2.42
C TYR A 296 -15.29 7.63 -2.04
N THR A 297 -15.69 6.76 -2.98
CA THR A 297 -16.70 5.73 -2.73
C THR A 297 -16.25 4.72 -1.67
N TYR A 298 -15.01 4.22 -1.77
CA TYR A 298 -14.46 3.25 -0.81
C TYR A 298 -14.33 3.82 0.59
N TYR A 299 -13.90 5.08 0.70
CA TYR A 299 -13.74 5.71 2.01
C TYR A 299 -15.07 6.13 2.64
N SER A 300 -16.01 6.65 1.86
CA SER A 300 -17.38 6.91 2.36
C SER A 300 -17.97 5.64 2.97
N TYR A 301 -17.80 4.53 2.27
CA TYR A 301 -18.27 3.23 2.73
C TYR A 301 -17.56 2.76 4.00
N TYR A 302 -16.25 2.99 4.10
CA TYR A 302 -15.44 2.69 5.27
C TYR A 302 -15.85 3.53 6.49
N LEU A 303 -16.08 4.84 6.32
CA LEU A 303 -16.57 5.72 7.38
C LEU A 303 -17.94 5.27 7.89
N ILE A 304 -18.84 4.88 6.98
CA ILE A 304 -20.14 4.30 7.35
C ILE A 304 -19.95 3.02 8.15
N TYR A 305 -19.05 2.13 7.73
CA TYR A 305 -18.78 0.88 8.45
C TYR A 305 -18.34 1.13 9.89
N ILE A 306 -17.35 2.01 10.06
CA ILE A 306 -16.83 2.38 11.37
C ILE A 306 -17.96 2.98 12.22
N ASN A 307 -18.74 3.89 11.66
CA ASN A 307 -19.86 4.50 12.35
C ASN A 307 -20.94 3.51 12.79
N LEU A 308 -21.08 2.37 12.11
CA LEU A 308 -22.00 1.30 12.51
C LEU A 308 -21.43 0.38 13.58
N ARG A 309 -20.10 0.19 13.60
CA ARG A 309 -19.43 -0.76 14.51
C ARG A 309 -18.98 -0.14 15.83
N LEU A 310 -18.58 1.13 15.83
CA LEU A 310 -18.17 1.83 17.05
C LEU A 310 -19.39 2.06 17.95
N SER A 311 -19.25 1.72 19.22
CA SER A 311 -20.20 2.13 20.25
C SER A 311 -20.19 3.66 20.37
N LYS A 312 -21.24 4.26 20.96
CA LYS A 312 -21.27 5.73 21.16
C LYS A 312 -20.02 6.23 21.90
N SER A 313 -19.56 5.51 22.92
CA SER A 313 -18.34 5.88 23.67
C SER A 313 -17.07 5.80 22.84
N ASP A 314 -16.97 4.82 21.93
CA ASP A 314 -15.78 4.70 21.08
C ASP A 314 -15.75 5.76 19.97
N LYS A 315 -16.93 6.26 19.55
CA LYS A 315 -17.02 7.36 18.59
C LYS A 315 -16.48 8.66 19.16
N ASP A 316 -16.85 8.99 20.40
CA ASP A 316 -16.40 10.21 21.08
C ASP A 316 -14.88 10.20 21.24
N ILE A 317 -14.32 9.04 21.58
CA ILE A 317 -12.88 8.81 21.70
C ILE A 317 -12.13 8.93 20.34
N VAL A 318 -12.75 8.52 19.24
CA VAL A 318 -12.18 8.69 17.89
C VAL A 318 -12.25 10.15 17.44
N LEU A 319 -13.35 10.84 17.73
CA LEU A 319 -13.50 12.28 17.46
C LEU A 319 -12.53 13.13 18.28
N GLU A 320 -12.26 12.75 19.55
CA GLU A 320 -11.25 13.42 20.39
C GLU A 320 -9.83 13.30 19.82
N LEU A 321 -9.47 12.16 19.24
CA LEU A 321 -8.19 12.00 18.54
C LEU A 321 -8.12 12.89 17.29
N GLU A 322 -9.22 13.02 16.54
CA GLU A 322 -9.25 13.88 15.35
C GLU A 322 -9.04 15.36 15.69
N ASN A 323 -9.59 15.80 16.82
CA ASN A 323 -9.41 17.17 17.27
C ASN A 323 -7.98 17.42 17.76
N ASN A 324 -7.35 16.46 18.44
CA ASN A 324 -5.98 16.62 18.92
C ASN A 324 -4.93 16.70 17.80
N ASP A 325 -5.05 15.90 16.73
CA ASP A 325 -4.12 15.96 15.60
C ASP A 325 -4.20 17.32 14.87
N ASN A 326 -5.40 17.87 14.67
CA ASN A 326 -5.59 19.17 14.03
C ASN A 326 -5.18 20.36 14.90
N THR A 327 -5.18 20.22 16.23
CA THR A 327 -4.83 21.32 17.15
C THR A 327 -3.31 21.46 17.30
N SER A 328 -2.55 20.36 17.16
CA SER A 328 -1.09 20.39 17.28
C SER A 328 -0.35 21.03 16.10
N GLU A 329 -1.00 21.20 14.94
CA GLU A 329 -0.40 21.84 13.75
C GLU A 329 -0.68 23.35 13.67
N ASN A 330 -1.59 23.91 14.48
CA ASN A 330 -2.09 25.28 14.30
C ASN A 330 -1.85 26.27 15.46
N GLU A 331 -1.18 25.88 16.54
CA GLU A 331 -1.04 26.76 17.73
C GLU A 331 0.24 27.60 17.80
N ASN A 332 1.20 27.50 16.87
CA ASN A 332 2.51 28.14 17.03
C ASN A 332 2.90 29.27 16.05
N ASP A 333 2.02 29.75 15.18
CA ASP A 333 2.34 30.93 14.34
C ASP A 333 1.19 31.93 14.26
N LYS A 334 0.95 32.61 15.39
CA LYS A 334 0.32 33.94 15.37
C LYS A 334 1.41 35.00 15.48
N ASN A 335 2.13 35.20 14.38
CA ASN A 335 2.74 36.50 14.12
C ASN A 335 1.70 37.36 13.39
N GLU A 336 1.46 38.52 13.96
CA GLU A 336 0.56 39.55 13.45
C GLU A 336 1.04 40.02 12.07
N ASP A 337 0.06 40.36 11.21
CA ASP A 337 0.21 41.05 9.92
C ASP A 337 0.42 40.20 8.67
N GLU A 338 -0.58 39.36 8.30
CA GLU A 338 -1.00 39.18 6.91
C GLU A 338 -2.44 38.61 6.88
N GLU A 339 -3.42 39.48 6.62
CA GLU A 339 -4.82 39.08 6.34
C GLU A 339 -4.90 38.40 4.97
N GLU A 340 -4.35 37.19 4.83
CA GLU A 340 -4.84 36.27 3.82
C GLU A 340 -6.12 35.63 4.37
N GLU A 341 -7.27 35.94 3.75
CA GLU A 341 -8.51 35.20 3.96
C GLU A 341 -8.21 33.71 3.68
N GLU A 342 -8.00 32.92 4.73
CA GLU A 342 -8.02 31.47 4.66
C GLU A 342 -9.36 31.07 4.04
N ILE A 343 -9.34 30.78 2.74
CA ILE A 343 -10.42 30.09 2.07
C ILE A 343 -10.44 28.71 2.72
N ILE A 344 -11.23 28.57 3.79
CA ILE A 344 -11.48 27.29 4.45
C ILE A 344 -12.03 26.38 3.36
N ASN A 345 -11.16 25.50 2.88
CA ASN A 345 -11.45 24.66 1.74
C ASN A 345 -12.60 23.75 2.16
N GLU A 346 -13.78 23.90 1.54
CA GLU A 346 -14.99 23.13 1.87
C GLU A 346 -14.73 21.60 1.82
N ASP A 347 -13.69 21.21 1.10
CA ASP A 347 -13.11 19.86 1.03
C ASP A 347 -12.55 19.34 2.37
N THR A 348 -11.97 20.17 3.23
CA THR A 348 -11.37 19.74 4.51
C THR A 348 -12.42 19.60 5.60
N LEU A 349 -13.36 20.55 5.69
CA LEU A 349 -14.46 20.51 6.66
C LEU A 349 -15.38 19.29 6.47
N ASN A 350 -15.62 18.89 5.22
CA ASN A 350 -16.53 17.80 4.90
C ASN A 350 -15.81 16.48 4.54
N ALA A 351 -14.49 16.40 4.73
CA ALA A 351 -13.69 15.23 4.37
C ALA A 351 -14.15 13.93 5.05
N ASN A 352 -14.80 14.04 6.21
CA ASN A 352 -15.30 12.93 7.00
C ASN A 352 -16.81 12.67 6.85
N ASP A 353 -17.53 13.46 6.04
CA ASP A 353 -18.94 13.19 5.76
C ASP A 353 -19.06 12.21 4.58
N PRO A 354 -19.55 10.97 4.81
CA PRO A 354 -19.74 10.00 3.74
C PRO A 354 -20.74 10.48 2.67
N ASP A 355 -21.73 11.30 3.02
CA ASP A 355 -22.72 11.79 2.06
C ASP A 355 -22.09 12.85 1.14
N TYR A 356 -21.25 13.74 1.69
CA TYR A 356 -20.41 14.67 0.92
C TYR A 356 -19.47 13.94 -0.04
N LEU A 357 -18.70 12.97 0.45
CA LEU A 357 -17.75 12.21 -0.37
C LEU A 357 -18.43 11.45 -1.53
N LEU A 358 -19.61 10.87 -1.29
CA LEU A 358 -20.42 10.23 -2.34
C LEU A 358 -20.96 11.24 -3.36
N SER A 359 -21.30 12.45 -2.93
CA SER A 359 -21.71 13.53 -3.83
C SER A 359 -20.54 13.97 -4.73
N LYS A 360 -19.33 14.07 -4.17
CA LYS A 360 -18.08 14.36 -4.90
C LYS A 360 -17.72 13.24 -5.89
N ALA A 361 -17.96 11.99 -5.51
CA ALA A 361 -17.83 10.86 -6.43
C ALA A 361 -18.80 10.97 -7.63
N LEU A 362 -20.03 11.46 -7.42
CA LEU A 362 -21.02 11.65 -8.50
C LEU A 362 -20.70 12.85 -9.41
N SER A 363 -20.12 13.92 -8.88
CA SER A 363 -19.74 15.11 -9.65
C SER A 363 -18.50 14.87 -10.51
N SER A 364 -17.68 13.87 -10.15
CA SER A 364 -16.50 13.46 -10.91
C SER A 364 -16.84 12.98 -12.33
N LYS A 365 -15.88 13.10 -13.27
CA LYS A 365 -16.02 12.68 -14.67
C LYS A 365 -16.05 11.15 -14.82
N LEU A 366 -17.21 10.57 -14.49
CA LEU A 366 -17.51 9.15 -14.60
C LEU A 366 -18.19 8.82 -15.93
N ASN A 367 -17.89 7.63 -16.46
CA ASN A 367 -18.68 7.05 -17.54
C ASN A 367 -20.06 6.59 -17.02
N PHE A 368 -20.96 6.21 -17.94
CA PHE A 368 -22.33 5.81 -17.59
C PHE A 368 -22.41 4.72 -16.50
N LEU A 369 -21.59 3.67 -16.64
CA LEU A 369 -21.54 2.57 -15.68
C LEU A 369 -21.02 3.01 -14.32
N GLY A 370 -19.99 3.87 -14.27
CA GLY A 370 -19.47 4.41 -13.03
C GLY A 370 -20.49 5.27 -12.29
N LYS A 371 -21.25 6.11 -13.02
CA LYS A 371 -22.35 6.90 -12.42
C LYS A 371 -23.44 5.99 -11.86
N TYR A 372 -23.83 4.95 -12.61
CA TYR A 372 -24.80 3.95 -12.13
C TYR A 372 -24.32 3.27 -10.85
N PHE A 373 -23.05 2.87 -10.81
CA PHE A 373 -22.44 2.21 -9.68
C PHE A 373 -22.43 3.08 -8.41
N VAL A 374 -21.98 4.34 -8.50
CA VAL A 374 -22.00 5.25 -7.35
C VAL A 374 -23.44 5.49 -6.87
N ARG A 375 -24.41 5.66 -7.78
CA ARG A 375 -25.84 5.78 -7.43
C ARG A 375 -26.37 4.54 -6.72
N PHE A 376 -25.99 3.35 -7.17
CA PHE A 376 -26.39 2.09 -6.56
C PHE A 376 -25.83 1.94 -5.14
N ILE A 377 -24.58 2.37 -4.91
CA ILE A 377 -23.99 2.40 -3.56
C ILE A 377 -24.74 3.37 -2.65
N ILE A 378 -25.00 4.59 -3.13
CA ILE A 378 -25.80 5.58 -2.38
C ILE A 378 -27.18 5.01 -2.03
N TYR A 379 -27.83 4.36 -2.99
CA TYR A 379 -29.13 3.71 -2.77
C TYR A 379 -29.03 2.62 -1.69
N SER A 380 -28.05 1.72 -1.79
CA SER A 380 -27.85 0.61 -0.86
C SER A 380 -27.53 1.10 0.56
N ILE A 381 -26.76 2.18 0.69
CA ILE A 381 -26.47 2.83 1.97
C ILE A 381 -27.75 3.42 2.56
N LYS A 382 -28.55 4.14 1.76
CA LYS A 382 -29.81 4.72 2.20
C LYS A 382 -30.83 3.67 2.62
N GLU A 383 -30.88 2.54 1.91
CA GLU A 383 -31.74 1.40 2.22
C GLU A 383 -31.37 0.79 3.58
N LYS A 384 -30.08 0.51 3.83
CA LYS A 384 -29.62 0.02 5.14
C LYS A 384 -29.90 0.99 6.29
N ARG A 385 -29.66 2.30 6.09
CA ARG A 385 -30.02 3.32 7.09
C ARG A 385 -31.53 3.34 7.40
N LYS A 386 -32.40 2.95 6.46
CA LYS A 386 -33.84 2.80 6.69
C LYS A 386 -34.15 1.54 7.49
N GLU A 387 -33.57 0.40 7.11
CA GLU A 387 -33.75 -0.87 7.83
C GLU A 387 -33.39 -0.75 9.32
N GLU A 388 -32.30 -0.06 9.65
CA GLU A 388 -31.91 0.18 11.05
C GLU A 388 -32.91 1.07 11.79
N LYS A 389 -33.39 2.15 11.16
CA LYS A 389 -34.41 3.03 11.76
C LYS A 389 -35.71 2.29 12.04
N ASP A 390 -36.08 1.35 11.18
CA ASP A 390 -37.28 0.54 11.34
C ASP A 390 -37.08 -0.57 12.40
N TYR A 391 -35.87 -1.09 12.55
CA TYR A 391 -35.52 -2.06 13.61
C TYR A 391 -35.68 -1.46 15.01
N TYR A 392 -35.17 -0.25 15.24
CA TYR A 392 -35.27 0.43 16.55
C TYR A 392 -36.64 1.03 16.88
N LYS A 393 -37.60 0.99 15.94
CA LYS A 393 -38.99 1.43 16.17
C LYS A 393 -39.91 0.31 16.67
N LYS A 394 -39.48 -0.94 16.61
CA LYS A 394 -40.16 -2.09 17.22
C LYS A 394 -39.60 -2.35 18.60
#